data_AF-A0A349JB63-F1
#
_entry.id   AF-A0A349JB63-F1
#
_cell.length_a   1.000
_cell.length_b   1.000
_cell.length_c   1.000
_cell.angle_alpha   90.00
_cell.angle_beta   90.00
_cell.angle_gamma   90.00
#
_symmetry.space_group_name_H-M   'P 1'
#
loop_
_entity.id
_entity.type
_entity.pdbx_description
1 polymer ?
#
loop_
_entity_poly.entity_id
_entity_poly.type
_entity_poly.pdbx_seq_one_letter_code
_entity_poly.pdbx_strand_id
1 'polypeptide(L)'
;MLSSTRLFMTGALLLCASYAAAVETPLTLASDSSRQVVVDPSYGSITIYEVTVSNSNRLGLGKPQPNFLSDANIRLNSFYDEVEGEPYAWLRLGGLTKPAYGDMFRDGKWFSNKPTKKEAAAGKADAQTRALRAEHAFWKTQLAYDGVVSAALTPNGQDLLIVLPGLHALLWYRLDGDSIVLKAWRNYGPELMMTGFNTSPDPSALLARVPKEKQAEAKTALGLDEEAAPAETAAPAGSALATEEPPTPKSEVWTAAASGDTFLVVDTANSRAMLYRVGKFLELVSVRDLAVDLVVPGLVGGGLASDPMGDRMLETFLKDRRKAIAEYGLPNTREEILLAVGQKAAKGKVSPFEATASAKLGLAVLNFIDKRVMLTLNTAGGQSLALAAARDYTLDIAVALLDEEISHRKAAEDLVANAAQLGKSNKRKAALLTVRQALSLDPRQHKGAEKALKGAFKNDAEMLAQFQTMLDEAAKKTEELEKLAAERRKAMEEKAKAK
;
A
#
# COMPACT_ATOMS: atom_id res chain seq x y z
N MET A 1 41.70 -18.08 23.91
CA MET A 1 41.71 -17.70 22.49
C MET A 1 40.52 -18.33 21.79
N LEU A 2 39.34 -17.70 21.90
CA LEU A 2 38.07 -18.13 21.32
C LEU A 2 37.17 -16.89 21.36
N SER A 3 36.99 -16.21 20.23
CA SER A 3 35.90 -15.25 19.95
C SER A 3 36.27 -14.41 18.74
N SER A 4 35.73 -14.74 17.56
CA SER A 4 35.57 -13.77 16.46
C SER A 4 34.87 -14.30 15.19
N THR A 5 34.46 -15.58 15.12
CA THR A 5 33.90 -16.15 13.88
C THR A 5 32.37 -16.29 13.80
N ARG A 6 31.60 -15.73 14.75
CA ARG A 6 30.12 -15.84 14.75
C ARG A 6 29.34 -14.53 14.52
N LEU A 7 30.01 -13.41 14.23
CA LEU A 7 29.34 -12.12 14.05
C LEU A 7 29.18 -11.66 12.59
N PHE A 8 29.72 -12.40 11.62
CA PHE A 8 29.74 -11.97 10.21
C PHE A 8 28.71 -12.63 9.30
N MET A 9 27.92 -13.60 9.80
CA MET A 9 26.97 -14.34 8.96
C MET A 9 25.51 -13.87 9.09
N THR A 10 25.18 -13.05 10.11
CA THR A 10 23.83 -12.51 10.31
C THR A 10 23.62 -11.15 9.66
N GLY A 11 24.69 -10.45 9.26
CA GLY A 11 24.62 -9.14 8.59
C GLY A 11 24.48 -9.19 7.07
N ALA A 12 24.74 -10.35 6.44
CA ALA A 12 24.70 -10.50 4.98
C ALA A 12 23.37 -11.08 4.43
N LEU A 13 22.44 -11.48 5.31
CA LEU A 13 21.14 -12.04 4.91
C LEU A 13 19.98 -11.02 4.96
N LEU A 14 20.23 -9.77 5.38
CA LEU A 14 19.20 -8.72 5.52
C LEU A 14 19.36 -7.53 4.57
N LEU A 15 20.26 -7.60 3.58
CA LEU A 15 20.64 -6.44 2.74
C LEU A 15 20.76 -6.75 1.24
N CYS A 16 19.93 -7.66 0.73
CA CYS A 16 19.69 -7.85 -0.71
C CYS A 16 18.20 -7.78 -1.09
N ALA A 17 17.34 -7.23 -0.23
CA ALA A 17 15.90 -7.12 -0.47
C ALA A 17 15.49 -5.81 -1.17
N SER A 18 16.42 -5.09 -1.78
CA SER A 18 16.13 -3.86 -2.50
C SER A 18 16.75 -3.90 -3.89
N TYR A 19 15.86 -4.02 -4.89
CA TYR A 19 16.11 -3.90 -6.33
C TYR A 19 16.57 -5.14 -7.09
N ALA A 20 15.64 -6.07 -7.27
CA ALA A 20 15.35 -6.62 -8.59
C ALA A 20 13.81 -6.68 -8.71
N ALA A 21 13.28 -6.65 -9.93
CA ALA A 21 11.91 -7.09 -10.14
C ALA A 21 11.74 -8.43 -9.40
N ALA A 22 10.79 -8.51 -8.47
CA ALA A 22 10.50 -9.70 -7.67
C ALA A 22 9.80 -10.77 -8.53
N VAL A 23 10.49 -11.19 -9.58
CA VAL A 23 10.11 -12.30 -10.45
C VAL A 23 11.10 -13.39 -10.07
N GLU A 24 10.59 -14.48 -9.46
CA GLU A 24 11.31 -15.74 -9.21
C GLU A 24 12.10 -15.94 -7.89
N THR A 25 11.85 -15.18 -6.81
CA THR A 25 12.41 -15.53 -5.49
C THR A 25 11.48 -16.50 -4.74
N PRO A 26 11.96 -17.66 -4.25
CA PRO A 26 11.17 -18.53 -3.39
C PRO A 26 10.63 -17.80 -2.15
N LEU A 27 9.34 -17.98 -1.89
CA LEU A 27 8.66 -17.40 -0.73
C LEU A 27 8.83 -18.32 0.47
N THR A 28 9.46 -17.83 1.54
CA THR A 28 9.55 -18.55 2.82
C THR A 28 8.48 -18.04 3.77
N LEU A 29 7.55 -18.92 4.13
CA LEU A 29 6.44 -18.66 5.01
C LEU A 29 6.69 -19.34 6.36
N ALA A 30 6.69 -18.56 7.43
CA ALA A 30 6.76 -19.08 8.79
C ALA A 30 5.36 -19.16 9.41
N SER A 31 5.15 -20.17 10.25
CA SER A 31 3.98 -20.25 11.13
C SER A 31 4.40 -19.99 12.58
N ASP A 32 3.43 -19.88 13.50
CA ASP A 32 3.72 -19.84 14.95
C ASP A 32 4.16 -21.21 15.48
N SER A 33 4.09 -22.25 14.65
CA SER A 33 4.62 -23.60 14.93
C SER A 33 6.07 -23.76 14.47
N SER A 34 6.66 -24.94 14.68
CA SER A 34 7.98 -25.29 14.11
C SER A 34 7.96 -25.40 12.57
N ARG A 35 6.80 -25.33 11.92
CA ARG A 35 6.69 -25.49 10.46
C ARG A 35 7.04 -24.23 9.69
N GLN A 36 7.85 -24.41 8.65
CA GLN A 36 8.11 -23.42 7.61
C GLN A 36 7.76 -24.02 6.25
N VAL A 37 7.21 -23.20 5.37
CA VAL A 37 6.87 -23.60 4.00
C VAL A 37 7.66 -22.73 3.04
N VAL A 38 8.30 -23.36 2.06
CA VAL A 38 8.95 -22.68 0.94
C VAL A 38 8.13 -22.93 -0.31
N VAL A 39 7.64 -21.86 -0.94
CA VAL A 39 6.92 -21.89 -2.21
C VAL A 39 7.85 -21.36 -3.29
N ASP A 40 8.17 -22.19 -4.27
CA ASP A 40 9.03 -21.82 -5.39
C ASP A 40 8.19 -21.38 -6.60
N PRO A 41 8.18 -20.09 -6.94
CA PRO A 41 7.38 -19.56 -8.05
C PRO A 41 7.82 -20.06 -9.42
N SER A 42 9.10 -20.43 -9.62
CA SER A 42 9.63 -20.85 -10.92
C SER A 42 9.31 -22.31 -11.21
N TYR A 43 9.49 -23.18 -10.23
CA TYR A 43 9.26 -24.62 -10.40
C TYR A 43 7.86 -25.07 -9.99
N GLY A 44 7.08 -24.19 -9.35
CA GLY A 44 5.75 -24.53 -8.84
C GLY A 44 5.79 -25.39 -7.58
N SER A 45 6.94 -25.54 -6.92
CA SER A 45 7.10 -26.51 -5.83
C SER A 45 6.66 -25.93 -4.48
N ILE A 46 6.10 -26.78 -3.63
CA ILE A 46 5.80 -26.47 -2.22
C ILE A 46 6.66 -27.41 -1.37
N THR A 47 7.48 -26.88 -0.47
CA THR A 47 8.33 -27.68 0.42
C THR A 47 8.08 -27.32 1.88
N ILE A 48 7.88 -28.32 2.74
CA ILE A 48 7.71 -28.13 4.18
C ILE A 48 9.00 -28.51 4.92
N TYR A 49 9.38 -27.66 5.86
CA TYR A 49 10.42 -27.87 6.83
C TYR A 49 9.84 -27.86 8.25
N GLU A 50 10.38 -28.72 9.11
CA GLU A 50 10.26 -28.58 10.56
C GLU A 50 11.55 -28.00 11.09
N VAL A 51 11.44 -26.86 11.78
CA VAL A 51 12.55 -26.08 12.29
C VAL A 51 12.47 -26.05 13.82
N THR A 52 13.55 -26.53 14.44
CA THR A 52 13.77 -26.49 15.88
C THR A 52 14.97 -25.58 16.18
N VAL A 53 15.16 -25.20 17.44
CA VAL A 53 16.27 -24.33 17.87
C VAL A 53 17.65 -24.90 17.50
N SER A 54 17.78 -26.23 17.45
CA SER A 54 19.06 -26.90 17.19
C SER A 54 19.23 -27.43 15.78
N ASN A 55 18.15 -27.70 15.03
CA ASN A 55 18.18 -28.33 13.72
C ASN A 55 16.98 -27.94 12.84
N SER A 56 17.16 -27.98 11.52
CA SER A 56 16.05 -27.95 10.55
C SER A 56 16.03 -29.26 9.79
N ASN A 57 14.87 -29.92 9.79
CA ASN A 57 14.65 -31.16 9.06
C ASN A 57 13.57 -30.93 8.02
N ARG A 58 13.88 -31.28 6.76
CA ARG A 58 12.87 -31.29 5.71
C ARG A 58 11.90 -32.45 5.98
N LEU A 59 10.61 -32.14 6.19
CA LEU A 59 9.58 -33.14 6.48
C LEU A 59 9.21 -34.00 5.23
N GLY A 60 9.65 -33.58 4.04
CA GLY A 60 9.23 -34.15 2.76
C GLY A 60 10.24 -35.02 2.00
N LEU A 61 11.32 -35.54 2.62
CA LEU A 61 12.41 -36.21 1.89
C LEU A 61 11.99 -37.50 1.15
N GLY A 62 10.85 -38.12 1.48
CA GLY A 62 10.42 -39.41 0.92
C GLY A 62 9.16 -39.42 0.06
N LYS A 63 8.50 -38.27 -0.18
CA LYS A 63 7.25 -38.19 -0.95
C LYS A 63 7.33 -37.10 -2.02
N PRO A 64 6.77 -37.34 -3.24
CA PRO A 64 6.65 -36.29 -4.24
C PRO A 64 5.94 -35.09 -3.65
N GLN A 65 6.58 -33.92 -3.72
CA GLN A 65 5.94 -32.66 -3.31
C GLN A 65 4.91 -32.27 -4.39
N PRO A 66 3.74 -31.73 -4.01
CA PRO A 66 2.81 -31.21 -5.01
C PRO A 66 3.44 -30.05 -5.76
N ASN A 67 2.96 -29.87 -6.98
CA ASN A 67 3.35 -28.79 -7.84
C ASN A 67 2.13 -27.91 -8.12
N PHE A 68 2.09 -26.72 -7.52
CA PHE A 68 0.93 -25.85 -7.63
C PHE A 68 0.72 -25.34 -9.06
N LEU A 69 1.78 -25.25 -9.87
CA LEU A 69 1.67 -24.92 -11.29
C LEU A 69 1.07 -26.07 -12.08
N SER A 70 1.43 -27.32 -11.78
CA SER A 70 0.77 -28.49 -12.36
C SER A 70 -0.71 -28.52 -11.97
N ASP A 71 -1.02 -28.26 -10.71
CA ASP A 71 -2.40 -28.21 -10.22
C ASP A 71 -3.21 -27.10 -10.92
N ALA A 72 -2.65 -25.90 -11.05
CA ALA A 72 -3.26 -24.79 -11.79
C ALA A 72 -3.43 -25.14 -13.27
N ASN A 73 -2.40 -25.69 -13.91
CA ASN A 73 -2.39 -26.01 -15.34
C ASN A 73 -3.39 -27.11 -15.70
N ILE A 74 -3.53 -28.16 -14.86
CA ILE A 74 -4.56 -29.17 -15.03
C ILE A 74 -5.94 -28.51 -15.01
N ARG A 75 -6.20 -27.61 -14.06
CA ARG A 75 -7.52 -26.95 -13.91
C ARG A 75 -7.78 -25.88 -14.97
N LEU A 76 -6.74 -25.24 -15.48
CA LEU A 76 -6.83 -24.28 -16.58
C LEU A 76 -7.18 -24.97 -17.90
N ASN A 77 -6.62 -26.16 -18.14
CA ASN A 77 -6.79 -26.89 -19.41
C ASN A 77 -7.80 -28.03 -19.36
N SER A 78 -8.41 -28.30 -18.20
CA SER A 78 -9.53 -29.24 -18.07
C SER A 78 -10.85 -28.49 -18.14
N PHE A 79 -11.77 -28.97 -18.98
CA PHE A 79 -13.09 -28.38 -19.14
C PHE A 79 -14.12 -29.21 -18.38
N TYR A 80 -15.03 -28.53 -17.67
CA TYR A 80 -16.08 -29.17 -16.87
C TYR A 80 -17.44 -29.11 -17.55
N ASP A 81 -17.73 -27.96 -18.16
CA ASP A 81 -19.04 -27.61 -18.68
C ASP A 81 -18.90 -26.82 -19.98
N GLU A 82 -19.99 -26.70 -20.72
CA GLU A 82 -20.12 -25.86 -21.91
C GLU A 82 -21.35 -24.97 -21.75
N VAL A 83 -21.14 -23.65 -21.75
CA VAL A 83 -22.22 -22.68 -21.61
C VAL A 83 -22.29 -21.89 -22.90
N GLU A 84 -23.43 -21.96 -23.59
CA GLU A 84 -23.67 -21.26 -24.86
C GLU A 84 -22.62 -21.54 -25.94
N GLY A 85 -22.06 -22.77 -25.98
CA GLY A 85 -21.02 -23.15 -26.94
C GLY A 85 -19.59 -22.82 -26.50
N GLU A 86 -19.42 -22.14 -25.36
CA GLU A 86 -18.09 -21.81 -24.82
C GLU A 86 -17.68 -22.84 -23.76
N PRO A 87 -16.49 -23.45 -23.87
CA PRO A 87 -16.01 -24.42 -22.89
C PRO A 87 -15.51 -23.73 -21.62
N TYR A 88 -15.97 -24.17 -20.46
CA TYR A 88 -15.63 -23.59 -19.16
C TYR A 88 -14.58 -24.46 -18.46
N ALA A 89 -13.40 -23.87 -18.25
CA ALA A 89 -12.32 -24.51 -17.51
C ALA A 89 -12.68 -24.73 -16.04
N TRP A 90 -12.10 -25.77 -15.43
CA TRP A 90 -12.27 -26.05 -13.99
C TRP A 90 -11.79 -24.87 -13.14
N LEU A 91 -10.71 -24.21 -13.55
CA LEU A 91 -10.16 -23.07 -12.82
C LEU A 91 -11.15 -21.90 -12.78
N ARG A 92 -11.87 -21.66 -13.89
CA ARG A 92 -12.90 -20.61 -14.01
C ARG A 92 -14.05 -20.82 -13.04
N LEU A 93 -14.55 -22.06 -12.95
CA LEU A 93 -15.70 -22.40 -12.11
C LEU A 93 -15.37 -22.52 -10.62
N GLY A 94 -14.11 -22.83 -10.29
CA GLY A 94 -13.70 -23.17 -8.94
C GLY A 94 -14.12 -24.60 -8.54
N GLY A 95 -13.56 -25.09 -7.44
CA GLY A 95 -13.85 -26.40 -6.88
C GLY A 95 -13.86 -26.35 -5.36
N LEU A 96 -14.95 -26.85 -4.77
CA LEU A 96 -15.20 -26.81 -3.32
C LEU A 96 -15.12 -25.38 -2.76
N THR A 97 -15.84 -24.45 -3.39
CA THR A 97 -15.92 -23.04 -2.97
C THR A 97 -17.33 -22.63 -2.55
N LYS A 98 -17.42 -21.56 -1.75
CA LYS A 98 -18.70 -20.93 -1.40
C LYS A 98 -18.57 -19.40 -1.47
N PRO A 99 -19.45 -18.68 -2.18
CA PRO A 99 -20.42 -19.21 -3.15
C PRO A 99 -19.72 -19.95 -4.29
N ALA A 100 -20.43 -20.85 -4.97
CA ALA A 100 -19.97 -21.40 -6.25
C ALA A 100 -20.05 -20.33 -7.33
N TYR A 101 -19.24 -20.44 -8.39
CA TYR A 101 -19.20 -19.45 -9.48
C TYR A 101 -20.58 -19.16 -10.07
N GLY A 102 -21.35 -20.21 -10.41
CA GLY A 102 -22.69 -20.05 -10.97
C GLY A 102 -23.66 -19.34 -10.02
N ASP A 103 -23.54 -19.56 -8.70
CA ASP A 103 -24.41 -18.91 -7.70
C ASP A 103 -24.12 -17.42 -7.55
N MET A 104 -22.90 -16.96 -7.88
CA MET A 104 -22.58 -15.53 -7.88
C MET A 104 -23.37 -14.76 -8.94
N PHE A 105 -23.71 -15.43 -10.05
CA PHE A 105 -24.44 -14.84 -11.16
C PHE A 105 -25.91 -15.30 -11.19
N ARG A 106 -26.45 -15.73 -10.04
CA ARG A 106 -27.87 -16.08 -9.89
C ARG A 106 -28.55 -15.13 -8.91
N ASP A 107 -29.82 -14.83 -9.21
CA ASP A 107 -30.78 -14.17 -8.32
C ASP A 107 -30.43 -12.77 -7.79
N GLY A 108 -29.48 -12.07 -8.41
CA GLY A 108 -29.16 -10.68 -8.08
C GLY A 108 -28.51 -10.45 -6.70
N LYS A 109 -28.11 -11.53 -6.00
CA LYS A 109 -27.63 -11.47 -4.61
C LYS A 109 -26.23 -10.86 -4.49
N TRP A 110 -25.34 -11.19 -5.42
CA TRP A 110 -23.92 -10.79 -5.39
C TRP A 110 -23.64 -9.63 -6.33
N PHE A 111 -24.39 -9.55 -7.43
CA PHE A 111 -24.39 -8.45 -8.37
C PHE A 111 -25.83 -8.04 -8.65
N SER A 112 -26.10 -6.74 -8.77
CA SER A 112 -27.43 -6.29 -9.20
C SER A 112 -27.74 -6.81 -10.60
N ASN A 113 -28.90 -7.43 -10.77
CA ASN A 113 -29.45 -7.86 -12.06
C ASN A 113 -30.33 -6.79 -12.73
N LYS A 114 -30.33 -5.57 -12.17
CA LYS A 114 -31.04 -4.42 -12.73
C LYS A 114 -30.07 -3.24 -12.85
N PRO A 115 -30.08 -2.53 -13.99
CA PRO A 115 -29.31 -1.30 -14.11
C PRO A 115 -29.91 -0.22 -13.21
N THR A 116 -29.05 0.60 -12.63
CA THR A 116 -29.42 1.87 -12.00
C THR A 116 -29.95 2.84 -13.06
N LYS A 117 -30.67 3.90 -12.65
CA LYS A 117 -31.15 4.93 -13.61
C LYS A 117 -30.01 5.59 -14.38
N LYS A 118 -28.86 5.82 -13.74
CA LYS A 118 -27.68 6.41 -14.37
C LYS A 118 -27.02 5.45 -15.36
N GLU A 119 -26.91 4.17 -15.01
CA GLU A 119 -26.43 3.14 -15.94
C GLU A 119 -27.36 3.02 -17.14
N ALA A 120 -28.67 2.95 -16.92
CA ALA A 120 -29.66 2.92 -17.99
C ALA A 120 -29.59 4.18 -18.88
N ALA A 121 -29.47 5.38 -18.29
CA ALA A 121 -29.30 6.63 -19.04
C ALA A 121 -27.97 6.68 -19.82
N ALA A 122 -26.93 6.00 -19.32
CA ALA A 122 -25.63 5.86 -19.99
C ALA A 122 -25.58 4.66 -20.96
N GLY A 123 -26.68 3.95 -21.17
CA GLY A 123 -26.73 2.76 -22.04
C GLY A 123 -25.93 1.56 -21.53
N LYS A 124 -25.62 1.51 -20.23
CA LYS A 124 -24.87 0.42 -19.60
C LYS A 124 -25.79 -0.72 -19.19
N ALA A 125 -25.29 -1.95 -19.35
CA ALA A 125 -25.94 -3.14 -18.79
C ALA A 125 -25.86 -3.17 -17.25
N ASP A 126 -26.68 -4.03 -16.64
CA ASP A 126 -26.65 -4.27 -15.20
C ASP A 126 -25.31 -4.84 -14.73
N ALA A 127 -25.01 -4.68 -13.44
CA ALA A 127 -23.73 -5.09 -12.86
C ALA A 127 -23.44 -6.59 -13.05
N GLN A 128 -24.45 -7.45 -12.97
CA GLN A 128 -24.29 -8.89 -13.18
C GLN A 128 -23.88 -9.20 -14.63
N THR A 129 -24.57 -8.62 -15.61
CA THR A 129 -24.25 -8.78 -17.03
C THR A 129 -22.86 -8.24 -17.35
N ARG A 130 -22.48 -7.08 -16.81
CA ARG A 130 -21.14 -6.51 -17.02
C ARG A 130 -20.05 -7.40 -16.42
N ALA A 131 -20.26 -7.92 -15.21
CA ALA A 131 -19.32 -8.83 -14.57
C ALA A 131 -19.16 -10.15 -15.33
N LEU A 132 -20.25 -10.72 -15.84
CA LEU A 132 -20.19 -11.88 -16.73
C LEU A 132 -19.39 -11.57 -18.00
N ARG A 133 -19.67 -10.46 -18.69
CA ARG A 133 -18.96 -10.10 -19.93
C ARG A 133 -17.46 -9.89 -19.70
N ALA A 134 -17.07 -9.21 -18.62
CA ALA A 134 -15.67 -9.00 -18.27
C ALA A 134 -14.94 -10.32 -17.97
N GLU A 135 -15.61 -11.25 -17.27
CA GLU A 135 -15.06 -12.60 -17.06
C GLU A 135 -14.93 -13.36 -18.38
N HIS A 136 -15.94 -13.36 -19.25
CA HIS A 136 -15.83 -14.01 -20.56
C HIS A 136 -14.67 -13.42 -21.37
N ALA A 137 -14.52 -12.09 -21.38
CA ALA A 137 -13.42 -11.42 -22.07
C ALA A 137 -12.05 -11.85 -21.49
N PHE A 138 -11.92 -11.95 -20.17
CA PHE A 138 -10.70 -12.44 -19.51
C PHE A 138 -10.37 -13.87 -19.92
N TRP A 139 -11.33 -14.79 -19.83
CA TRP A 139 -11.13 -16.21 -20.12
C TRP A 139 -10.96 -16.54 -21.62
N LYS A 140 -11.34 -15.63 -22.52
CA LYS A 140 -11.04 -15.72 -23.96
C LYS A 140 -9.59 -15.40 -24.30
N THR A 141 -8.86 -14.74 -23.41
CA THR A 141 -7.43 -14.47 -23.63
C THR A 141 -6.60 -15.73 -23.43
N GLN A 142 -5.39 -15.76 -24.01
CA GLN A 142 -4.44 -16.82 -23.72
C GLN A 142 -3.86 -16.61 -22.31
N LEU A 143 -4.51 -17.22 -21.32
CA LEU A 143 -4.06 -17.16 -19.93
C LEU A 143 -2.81 -18.01 -19.72
N ALA A 144 -1.80 -17.40 -19.13
CA ALA A 144 -0.56 -18.06 -18.74
C ALA A 144 -0.13 -17.55 -17.36
N TYR A 145 0.56 -18.41 -16.62
CA TYR A 145 1.20 -18.02 -15.38
C TYR A 145 2.29 -16.97 -15.67
N ASP A 146 2.28 -15.87 -14.92
CA ASP A 146 3.13 -14.69 -15.17
C ASP A 146 4.38 -14.65 -14.28
N GLY A 147 4.70 -15.76 -13.60
CA GLY A 147 5.85 -15.84 -12.68
C GLY A 147 5.61 -15.23 -11.30
N VAL A 148 4.40 -14.71 -11.04
CA VAL A 148 4.05 -14.04 -9.79
C VAL A 148 3.20 -14.94 -8.89
N VAL A 149 3.64 -15.13 -7.66
CA VAL A 149 2.91 -15.85 -6.61
C VAL A 149 2.84 -14.96 -5.37
N SER A 150 1.68 -14.97 -4.73
CA SER A 150 1.50 -14.52 -3.35
C SER A 150 1.05 -15.72 -2.53
N ALA A 151 1.51 -15.87 -1.29
CA ALA A 151 1.13 -17.02 -0.48
C ALA A 151 1.10 -16.69 1.02
N ALA A 152 0.24 -17.40 1.74
CA ALA A 152 0.08 -17.25 3.18
C ALA A 152 -0.14 -18.60 3.86
N LEU A 153 0.45 -18.76 5.04
CA LEU A 153 0.34 -19.94 5.89
C LEU A 153 -0.37 -19.58 7.18
N THR A 154 -1.37 -20.37 7.59
CA THR A 154 -2.05 -20.14 8.87
C THR A 154 -1.11 -20.25 10.06
N PRO A 155 -1.38 -19.59 11.19
CA PRO A 155 -0.53 -19.64 12.37
C PRO A 155 -0.28 -21.06 12.91
N ASN A 156 -1.28 -21.95 12.78
CA ASN A 156 -1.16 -23.35 13.16
C ASN A 156 -0.33 -24.21 12.17
N GLY A 157 0.10 -23.66 11.05
CA GLY A 157 0.90 -24.34 10.03
C GLY A 157 0.16 -25.48 9.31
N GLN A 158 -1.19 -25.44 9.29
CA GLN A 158 -2.03 -26.49 8.69
C GLN A 158 -2.61 -26.11 7.33
N ASP A 159 -2.76 -24.83 7.02
CA ASP A 159 -3.42 -24.39 5.79
C ASP A 159 -2.55 -23.36 5.06
N LEU A 160 -2.32 -23.62 3.78
CA LEU A 160 -1.56 -22.77 2.88
C LEU A 160 -2.48 -22.28 1.76
N LEU A 161 -2.59 -20.97 1.62
CA LEU A 161 -3.23 -20.34 0.47
C LEU A 161 -2.15 -19.84 -0.50
N ILE A 162 -2.23 -20.28 -1.75
CA ILE A 162 -1.43 -19.76 -2.86
C ILE A 162 -2.36 -18.94 -3.76
N VAL A 163 -1.91 -17.75 -4.15
CA VAL A 163 -2.59 -16.86 -5.08
C VAL A 163 -1.75 -16.69 -6.32
N LEU A 164 -2.36 -16.88 -7.48
CA LEU A 164 -1.78 -16.69 -8.81
C LEU A 164 -2.46 -15.49 -9.47
N PRO A 165 -1.89 -14.27 -9.34
CA PRO A 165 -2.54 -13.04 -9.81
C PRO A 165 -2.84 -13.05 -11.30
N GLY A 166 -1.90 -13.49 -12.14
CA GLY A 166 -2.10 -13.56 -13.59
C GLY A 166 -3.21 -14.52 -14.06
N LEU A 167 -3.66 -15.43 -13.19
CA LEU A 167 -4.74 -16.40 -13.48
C LEU A 167 -6.02 -16.15 -12.68
N HIS A 168 -6.07 -15.08 -11.88
CA HIS A 168 -7.13 -14.82 -10.90
C HIS A 168 -7.49 -16.04 -10.03
N ALA A 169 -6.49 -16.84 -9.65
CA ALA A 169 -6.70 -18.12 -8.98
C ALA A 169 -6.21 -18.12 -7.53
N LEU A 170 -7.02 -18.71 -6.66
CA LEU A 170 -6.65 -19.14 -5.30
C LEU A 170 -6.56 -20.66 -5.27
N LEU A 171 -5.50 -21.20 -4.66
CA LEU A 171 -5.30 -22.62 -4.43
C LEU A 171 -5.08 -22.84 -2.93
N TRP A 172 -6.00 -23.56 -2.29
CA TRP A 172 -5.91 -23.84 -0.86
C TRP A 172 -5.43 -25.28 -0.61
N TYR A 173 -4.28 -25.41 0.04
CA TYR A 173 -3.68 -26.68 0.44
C TYR A 173 -3.81 -26.91 1.94
N ARG A 174 -4.11 -28.15 2.32
CA ARG A 174 -4.03 -28.64 3.70
C ARG A 174 -2.72 -29.39 3.89
N LEU A 175 -2.01 -29.07 4.98
CA LEU A 175 -0.74 -29.64 5.39
C LEU A 175 -0.96 -30.60 6.56
N ASP A 176 -1.00 -31.90 6.28
CA ASP A 176 -1.24 -32.95 7.27
C ASP A 176 -0.04 -33.90 7.37
N GLY A 177 0.67 -33.84 8.50
CA GLY A 177 1.99 -34.46 8.65
C GLY A 177 2.94 -34.06 7.51
N ASP A 178 3.40 -35.06 6.76
CA ASP A 178 4.29 -34.91 5.60
C ASP A 178 3.54 -34.82 4.26
N SER A 179 2.21 -34.68 4.30
CA SER A 179 1.36 -34.62 3.10
C SER A 179 0.83 -33.21 2.85
N ILE A 180 0.76 -32.85 1.58
CA ILE A 180 0.22 -31.59 1.10
C ILE A 180 -0.86 -31.92 0.09
N VAL A 181 -2.10 -31.51 0.38
CA VAL A 181 -3.27 -31.87 -0.43
C VAL A 181 -4.03 -30.63 -0.81
N LEU A 182 -4.21 -30.40 -2.12
CA LEU A 182 -5.08 -29.36 -2.64
C LEU A 182 -6.53 -29.67 -2.25
N LYS A 183 -7.14 -28.81 -1.44
CA LYS A 183 -8.50 -28.96 -0.93
C LYS A 183 -9.53 -28.20 -1.75
N ALA A 184 -9.21 -27.00 -2.21
CA ALA A 184 -10.11 -26.19 -3.01
C ALA A 184 -9.32 -25.26 -3.94
N TRP A 185 -9.98 -24.81 -5.01
CA TRP A 185 -9.47 -23.74 -5.87
C TRP A 185 -10.59 -22.79 -6.23
N ARG A 186 -10.28 -21.52 -6.44
CA ARG A 186 -11.27 -20.47 -6.67
C ARG A 186 -10.79 -19.46 -7.70
N ASN A 187 -11.66 -19.11 -8.64
CA ASN A 187 -11.51 -17.91 -9.44
C ASN A 187 -12.04 -16.71 -8.63
N TYR A 188 -11.16 -15.78 -8.28
CA TYR A 188 -11.54 -14.57 -7.55
C TYR A 188 -11.83 -13.36 -8.46
N GLY A 189 -11.69 -13.52 -9.79
CA GLY A 189 -11.97 -12.48 -10.79
C GLY A 189 -13.34 -11.80 -10.63
N PRO A 190 -14.46 -12.55 -10.44
CA PRO A 190 -15.77 -11.95 -10.17
C PRO A 190 -15.77 -11.00 -8.97
N GLU A 191 -15.03 -11.35 -7.92
CA GLU A 191 -15.00 -10.61 -6.66
C GLU A 191 -14.32 -9.25 -6.80
N LEU A 192 -13.44 -9.11 -7.80
CA LEU A 192 -12.80 -7.84 -8.13
C LEU A 192 -13.80 -6.79 -8.58
N MET A 193 -14.96 -7.20 -9.08
CA MET A 193 -16.00 -6.31 -9.59
C MET A 193 -17.10 -6.02 -8.56
N MET A 194 -17.04 -6.63 -7.38
CA MET A 194 -18.00 -6.37 -6.32
C MET A 194 -17.75 -4.99 -5.68
N THR A 195 -18.82 -4.30 -5.29
CA THR A 195 -18.77 -2.96 -4.66
C THR A 195 -18.88 -3.02 -3.13
N GLY A 196 -18.86 -4.21 -2.55
CA GLY A 196 -18.94 -4.47 -1.12
C GLY A 196 -19.79 -5.70 -0.80
N PHE A 197 -19.32 -6.53 0.12
CA PHE A 197 -20.06 -7.68 0.64
C PHE A 197 -19.68 -7.92 2.09
N ASN A 198 -20.68 -7.91 2.98
CA ASN A 198 -20.52 -8.19 4.41
C ASN A 198 -19.40 -7.35 5.06
N THR A 199 -19.41 -6.04 4.81
CA THR A 199 -18.40 -5.08 5.28
C THR A 199 -18.92 -4.27 6.46
N SER A 200 -18.03 -3.89 7.39
CA SER A 200 -18.38 -3.03 8.53
C SER A 200 -17.34 -1.93 8.79
N PRO A 201 -17.69 -0.66 8.97
CA PRO A 201 -18.94 -0.06 8.50
C PRO A 201 -19.13 -0.28 7.00
N ASP A 202 -20.39 -0.34 6.57
CA ASP A 202 -20.77 -0.24 5.17
C ASP A 202 -20.65 1.23 4.67
N PRO A 203 -20.72 1.48 3.35
CA PRO A 203 -20.59 2.84 2.81
C PRO A 203 -21.60 3.85 3.40
N SER A 204 -22.85 3.44 3.65
CA SER A 204 -23.89 4.30 4.25
C SER A 204 -23.54 4.69 5.69
N ALA A 205 -23.01 3.75 6.47
CA ALA A 205 -22.54 3.97 7.82
C ALA A 205 -21.24 4.81 7.84
N LEU A 206 -20.40 4.75 6.81
CA LEU A 206 -19.27 5.67 6.62
C LEU A 206 -19.75 7.10 6.37
N LEU A 207 -20.73 7.30 5.48
CA LEU A 207 -21.29 8.62 5.19
C LEU A 207 -21.84 9.30 6.46
N ALA A 208 -22.51 8.55 7.33
CA ALA A 208 -23.03 9.06 8.60
C ALA A 208 -21.94 9.58 9.55
N ARG A 209 -20.68 9.15 9.37
CA ARG A 209 -19.52 9.60 10.18
C ARG A 209 -18.83 10.82 9.57
N VAL A 210 -19.20 11.24 8.37
CA VAL A 210 -18.63 12.42 7.71
C VAL A 210 -19.34 13.69 8.23
N PRO A 211 -18.60 14.79 8.48
CA PRO A 211 -19.18 16.09 8.80
C PRO A 211 -20.23 16.53 7.78
N LYS A 212 -21.33 17.15 8.24
CA LYS A 212 -22.48 17.53 7.39
C LYS A 212 -22.09 18.34 6.16
N GLU A 213 -21.12 19.24 6.30
CA GLU A 213 -20.61 20.11 5.24
C GLU A 213 -19.97 19.32 4.08
N LYS A 214 -19.43 18.13 4.35
CA LYS A 214 -18.80 17.24 3.37
C LYS A 214 -19.69 16.08 2.94
N GLN A 215 -20.93 15.99 3.43
CA GLN A 215 -21.78 14.83 3.14
C GLN A 215 -22.15 14.72 1.65
N ALA A 216 -22.34 15.82 0.94
CA ALA A 216 -22.62 15.76 -0.51
C ALA A 216 -21.41 15.21 -1.29
N GLU A 217 -20.22 15.76 -1.04
CA GLU A 217 -18.96 15.27 -1.63
C GLU A 217 -18.70 13.80 -1.28
N ALA A 218 -18.88 13.45 -0.01
CA ALA A 218 -18.76 12.08 0.48
C ALA A 218 -19.77 11.14 -0.18
N LYS A 219 -21.02 11.58 -0.36
CA LYS A 219 -22.05 10.76 -0.99
C LYS A 219 -21.68 10.45 -2.45
N THR A 220 -21.04 11.39 -3.15
CA THR A 220 -20.52 11.14 -4.51
C THR A 220 -19.33 10.19 -4.46
N ALA A 221 -18.36 10.46 -3.58
CA ALA A 221 -17.13 9.68 -3.47
C ALA A 221 -17.34 8.24 -3.00
N LEU A 222 -18.33 8.02 -2.14
CA LEU A 222 -18.73 6.70 -1.64
C LEU A 222 -19.68 5.96 -2.61
N GLY A 223 -20.01 6.56 -3.77
CA GLY A 223 -20.92 5.96 -4.76
C GLY A 223 -22.38 5.89 -4.30
N LEU A 224 -22.76 6.66 -3.28
CA LEU A 224 -24.09 6.68 -2.68
C LEU A 224 -25.06 7.70 -3.33
N ASP A 225 -24.54 8.56 -4.20
CA ASP A 225 -25.36 9.48 -5.02
C ASP A 225 -26.04 8.80 -6.19
N GLU A 226 -25.66 7.57 -6.48
CA GLU A 226 -26.36 6.76 -7.46
C GLU A 226 -27.72 6.42 -6.86
N GLU A 227 -28.81 6.84 -7.52
CA GLU A 227 -30.12 6.33 -7.17
C GLU A 227 -30.07 4.81 -7.33
N ALA A 228 -29.85 4.11 -6.21
CA ALA A 228 -29.90 2.65 -6.12
C ALA A 228 -31.32 2.12 -6.43
N ALA A 229 -32.28 3.02 -6.62
CA ALA A 229 -33.58 2.69 -7.19
C ALA A 229 -33.36 2.07 -8.58
N PRO A 230 -33.67 0.77 -8.77
CA PRO A 230 -33.61 0.17 -10.09
C PRO A 230 -34.50 0.99 -11.02
N ALA A 231 -34.07 1.16 -12.28
CA ALA A 231 -34.92 1.80 -13.27
C ALA A 231 -36.15 0.90 -13.51
N GLU A 232 -37.25 1.15 -12.80
CA GLU A 232 -38.46 0.30 -12.79
C GLU A 232 -39.07 0.10 -14.18
N THR A 233 -38.78 1.01 -15.12
CA THR A 233 -39.26 1.03 -16.50
C THR A 233 -38.16 0.84 -17.54
N ALA A 234 -36.89 0.68 -17.13
CA ALA A 234 -35.86 0.33 -18.09
C ALA A 234 -36.08 -1.12 -18.51
N ALA A 235 -36.29 -1.35 -19.81
CA ALA A 235 -36.18 -2.69 -20.35
C ALA A 235 -34.84 -3.28 -19.87
N PRO A 236 -34.78 -4.57 -19.44
CA PRO A 236 -33.49 -5.22 -19.32
C PRO A 236 -32.80 -4.96 -20.65
N ALA A 237 -31.59 -4.39 -20.62
CA ALA A 237 -30.85 -4.11 -21.83
C ALA A 237 -30.63 -5.44 -22.55
N GLY A 238 -31.57 -5.80 -23.41
CA GLY A 238 -31.59 -7.06 -24.14
C GLY A 238 -30.51 -6.93 -25.19
N SER A 239 -29.46 -7.74 -25.06
CA SER A 239 -28.48 -8.24 -26.06
C SER A 239 -27.95 -7.31 -27.16
N ALA A 240 -28.40 -6.08 -27.28
CA ALA A 240 -28.09 -5.16 -28.34
C ALA A 240 -26.85 -4.35 -27.93
N LEU A 241 -25.70 -4.87 -28.35
CA LEU A 241 -24.53 -4.15 -28.83
C LEU A 241 -24.25 -2.81 -28.12
N ALA A 242 -23.59 -2.88 -26.96
CA ALA A 242 -22.79 -1.78 -26.46
C ALA A 242 -21.54 -2.39 -25.80
N THR A 243 -20.46 -2.47 -26.60
CA THR A 243 -19.05 -2.75 -26.26
C THR A 243 -18.76 -4.04 -25.47
N GLU A 244 -17.82 -4.85 -25.96
CA GLU A 244 -17.16 -5.85 -25.10
C GLU A 244 -16.68 -5.12 -23.84
N GLU A 245 -17.12 -5.57 -22.66
CA GLU A 245 -16.56 -5.07 -21.41
C GLU A 245 -15.07 -5.43 -21.41
N PRO A 246 -14.18 -4.54 -20.95
CA PRO A 246 -12.78 -4.87 -20.83
C PRO A 246 -12.63 -6.14 -19.97
N PRO A 247 -11.62 -6.98 -20.25
CA PRO A 247 -11.37 -8.15 -19.43
C PRO A 247 -11.19 -7.73 -17.97
N THR A 248 -11.55 -8.62 -17.04
CA THR A 248 -11.27 -8.44 -15.62
C THR A 248 -9.82 -7.95 -15.43
N PRO A 249 -9.58 -6.80 -14.75
CA PRO A 249 -8.28 -6.14 -14.81
C PRO A 249 -7.18 -6.97 -14.14
N LYS A 250 -5.93 -6.80 -14.60
CA LYS A 250 -4.78 -7.51 -14.04
C LYS A 250 -4.64 -7.25 -12.53
N SER A 251 -4.47 -8.32 -11.77
CA SER A 251 -4.27 -8.26 -10.33
C SER A 251 -2.83 -7.96 -9.90
N GLU A 252 -2.69 -7.21 -8.79
CA GLU A 252 -1.48 -7.14 -7.98
C GLU A 252 -1.83 -7.48 -6.54
N VAL A 253 -1.33 -8.60 -6.02
CA VAL A 253 -1.87 -9.21 -4.79
C VAL A 253 -0.86 -9.28 -3.67
N TRP A 254 -1.28 -8.79 -2.51
CA TRP A 254 -0.72 -9.14 -1.21
C TRP A 254 -1.68 -10.08 -0.47
N THR A 255 -1.16 -11.13 0.16
CA THR A 255 -1.97 -12.04 0.97
C THR A 255 -1.31 -12.34 2.31
N ALA A 256 -2.14 -12.54 3.34
CA ALA A 256 -1.69 -12.94 4.65
C ALA A 256 -2.74 -13.83 5.36
N ALA A 257 -2.27 -14.64 6.31
CA ALA A 257 -3.18 -15.31 7.23
C ALA A 257 -3.78 -14.28 8.19
N ALA A 258 -5.09 -14.36 8.38
CA ALA A 258 -5.85 -13.50 9.27
C ALA A 258 -6.28 -14.29 10.53
N SER A 259 -7.12 -13.71 11.37
CA SER A 259 -7.55 -14.37 12.61
C SER A 259 -8.34 -15.66 12.33
N GLY A 260 -8.03 -16.73 13.08
CA GLY A 260 -8.67 -18.03 12.92
C GLY A 260 -8.25 -18.73 11.62
N ASP A 261 -9.16 -19.51 11.05
CA ASP A 261 -8.92 -20.24 9.79
C ASP A 261 -9.29 -19.37 8.58
N THR A 262 -8.72 -18.16 8.52
CA THR A 262 -9.02 -17.19 7.45
C THR A 262 -7.77 -16.61 6.79
N PHE A 263 -7.95 -16.19 5.55
CA PHE A 263 -6.93 -15.53 4.73
C PHE A 263 -7.47 -14.20 4.23
N LEU A 264 -6.64 -13.17 4.32
CA LEU A 264 -6.88 -11.88 3.72
C LEU A 264 -6.12 -11.82 2.39
N VAL A 265 -6.82 -11.46 1.33
CA VAL A 265 -6.26 -11.20 0.00
C VAL A 265 -6.57 -9.75 -0.35
N VAL A 266 -5.52 -8.97 -0.60
CA VAL A 266 -5.62 -7.56 -0.98
C VAL A 266 -5.09 -7.42 -2.38
N ASP A 267 -5.98 -7.05 -3.30
CA ASP A 267 -5.63 -6.68 -4.67
C ASP A 267 -5.51 -5.16 -4.77
N THR A 268 -4.28 -4.66 -4.87
CA THR A 268 -3.98 -3.23 -4.89
C THR A 268 -4.30 -2.59 -6.24
N ALA A 269 -4.12 -3.34 -7.34
CA ALA A 269 -4.44 -2.87 -8.68
C ALA A 269 -5.95 -2.63 -8.85
N ASN A 270 -6.76 -3.53 -8.29
CA ASN A 270 -8.22 -3.46 -8.34
C ASN A 270 -8.85 -2.76 -7.12
N SER A 271 -8.05 -2.37 -6.14
CA SER A 271 -8.52 -1.76 -4.88
C SER A 271 -9.57 -2.62 -4.16
N ARG A 272 -9.26 -3.90 -3.96
CA ARG A 272 -10.16 -4.88 -3.33
C ARG A 272 -9.49 -5.59 -2.17
N ALA A 273 -10.21 -5.77 -1.07
CA ALA A 273 -9.79 -6.66 0.00
C ALA A 273 -10.85 -7.75 0.22
N MET A 274 -10.43 -9.00 0.12
CA MET A 274 -11.29 -10.18 0.18
C MET A 274 -10.85 -11.04 1.36
N LEU A 275 -11.80 -11.42 2.20
CA LEU A 275 -11.58 -12.31 3.34
C LEU A 275 -12.14 -13.69 3.00
N TYR A 276 -11.29 -14.71 3.03
CA TYR A 276 -11.67 -16.10 2.82
C TYR A 276 -11.56 -16.89 4.10
N ARG A 277 -12.49 -17.81 4.33
CA ARG A 277 -12.44 -18.81 5.39
C ARG A 277 -12.23 -20.19 4.81
N VAL A 278 -11.36 -20.97 5.45
CA VAL A 278 -11.15 -22.37 5.09
C VAL A 278 -11.92 -23.30 6.03
N GLY A 279 -12.39 -24.42 5.50
CA GLY A 279 -13.27 -25.36 6.20
C GLY A 279 -13.66 -26.53 5.30
N LYS A 280 -14.95 -26.85 5.15
CA LYS A 280 -15.35 -27.80 4.09
C LYS A 280 -15.16 -27.22 2.68
N PHE A 281 -15.24 -25.90 2.58
CA PHE A 281 -15.11 -25.13 1.35
C PHE A 281 -14.13 -23.98 1.57
N LEU A 282 -13.57 -23.44 0.48
CA LEU A 282 -12.99 -22.10 0.49
C LEU A 282 -14.14 -21.08 0.36
N GLU A 283 -14.52 -20.47 1.49
CA GLU A 283 -15.67 -19.57 1.61
C GLU A 283 -15.25 -18.11 1.50
N LEU A 284 -15.82 -17.36 0.57
CA LEU A 284 -15.76 -15.90 0.57
C LEU A 284 -16.65 -15.35 1.69
N VAL A 285 -16.02 -14.71 2.66
CA VAL A 285 -16.70 -14.15 3.83
C VAL A 285 -17.07 -12.69 3.62
N SER A 286 -16.17 -11.91 3.02
CA SER A 286 -16.35 -10.46 2.86
C SER A 286 -15.52 -9.93 1.70
N VAL A 287 -16.05 -8.92 1.02
CA VAL A 287 -15.33 -8.13 0.00
C VAL A 287 -15.47 -6.66 0.36
N ARG A 288 -14.36 -5.93 0.43
CA ARG A 288 -14.33 -4.51 0.72
C ARG A 288 -13.71 -3.73 -0.43
N ASP A 289 -14.37 -2.64 -0.79
CA ASP A 289 -13.89 -1.70 -1.79
C ASP A 289 -12.91 -0.71 -1.14
N LEU A 290 -11.61 -0.91 -1.42
CA LEU A 290 -10.57 -0.04 -0.87
C LEU A 290 -10.55 1.32 -1.54
N ALA A 291 -11.08 1.47 -2.77
CA ALA A 291 -11.15 2.77 -3.41
C ALA A 291 -12.07 3.70 -2.60
N VAL A 292 -13.15 3.16 -2.05
CA VAL A 292 -14.05 3.85 -1.12
C VAL A 292 -13.33 4.20 0.19
N ASP A 293 -12.66 3.21 0.81
CA ASP A 293 -11.97 3.41 2.10
C ASP A 293 -10.83 4.45 2.03
N LEU A 294 -10.12 4.50 0.90
CA LEU A 294 -8.99 5.41 0.70
C LEU A 294 -9.41 6.88 0.65
N VAL A 295 -10.67 7.18 0.36
CA VAL A 295 -11.19 8.56 0.36
C VAL A 295 -11.63 9.00 1.78
N VAL A 296 -11.96 8.05 2.66
CA VAL A 296 -12.50 8.31 4.00
C VAL A 296 -11.65 9.30 4.82
N PRO A 297 -10.30 9.21 4.88
CA PRO A 297 -9.50 10.15 5.66
C PRO A 297 -9.68 11.62 5.26
N GLY A 298 -9.82 11.89 3.95
CA GLY A 298 -10.05 13.24 3.43
C GLY A 298 -11.44 13.78 3.80
N LEU A 299 -12.41 12.88 3.97
CA LEU A 299 -13.78 13.21 4.35
C LEU A 299 -13.90 13.48 5.86
N VAL A 300 -13.16 12.75 6.71
CA VAL A 300 -13.27 12.84 8.20
C VAL A 300 -12.18 13.74 8.83
N GLY A 301 -11.41 14.49 8.04
CA GLY A 301 -10.52 15.54 8.57
C GLY A 301 -9.34 14.99 9.39
N GLY A 302 -8.64 13.98 8.86
CA GLY A 302 -7.45 13.41 9.50
C GLY A 302 -7.57 11.93 9.89
N GLY A 303 -8.68 11.29 9.52
CA GLY A 303 -8.83 9.84 9.59
C GLY A 303 -10.07 9.34 10.32
N LEU A 304 -10.37 8.05 10.14
CA LEU A 304 -11.34 7.31 10.95
C LEU A 304 -10.61 6.71 12.15
N ALA A 305 -11.09 6.97 13.37
CA ALA A 305 -10.52 6.45 14.62
C ALA A 305 -8.98 6.68 14.74
N SER A 306 -8.53 7.86 14.30
CA SER A 306 -7.12 8.29 14.26
C SER A 306 -6.84 9.21 15.45
N ASP A 307 -5.95 8.81 16.38
CA ASP A 307 -5.56 9.59 17.56
C ASP A 307 -4.02 9.63 17.73
N PRO A 308 -3.38 10.81 17.87
CA PRO A 308 -3.98 12.14 17.71
C PRO A 308 -4.45 12.36 16.27
N MET A 309 -5.59 13.06 16.11
CA MET A 309 -6.05 13.54 14.82
C MET A 309 -4.95 14.41 14.17
N GLY A 310 -4.81 14.32 12.84
CA GLY A 310 -3.76 15.03 12.10
C GLY A 310 -3.68 16.52 12.41
N ASP A 311 -4.83 17.20 12.47
CA ASP A 311 -4.90 18.64 12.76
C ASP A 311 -4.47 18.95 14.20
N ARG A 312 -4.88 18.14 15.20
CA ARG A 312 -4.48 18.33 16.60
C ARG A 312 -2.97 18.13 16.82
N MET A 313 -2.39 17.17 16.10
CA MET A 313 -0.93 16.97 16.08
C MET A 313 -0.22 18.20 15.51
N LEU A 314 -0.70 18.73 14.38
CA LEU A 314 -0.14 19.93 13.77
C LEU A 314 -0.24 21.14 14.69
N GLU A 315 -1.41 21.40 15.29
CA GLU A 315 -1.62 22.50 16.23
C GLU A 315 -0.66 22.44 17.42
N THR A 316 -0.48 21.24 17.96
CA THR A 316 0.45 20.99 19.08
C THR A 316 1.89 21.32 18.66
N PHE A 317 2.32 20.81 17.50
CA PHE A 317 3.64 21.08 16.95
C PHE A 317 3.88 22.58 16.73
N LEU A 318 2.93 23.29 16.11
CA LEU A 318 3.02 24.73 15.85
C LEU A 318 3.10 25.55 17.15
N LYS A 319 2.37 25.13 18.18
CA LYS A 319 2.42 25.75 19.51
C LYS A 319 3.79 25.55 20.15
N ASP A 320 4.31 24.32 20.15
CA ASP A 320 5.57 23.96 20.81
C ASP A 320 6.79 24.56 20.10
N ARG A 321 6.73 24.66 18.76
CA ARG A 321 7.80 25.22 17.91
C ARG A 321 7.61 26.69 17.53
N ARG A 322 6.62 27.39 18.10
CA ARG A 322 6.24 28.77 17.71
C ARG A 322 7.42 29.74 17.60
N LYS A 323 8.36 29.69 18.56
CA LYS A 323 9.54 30.57 18.57
C LYS A 323 10.44 30.31 17.37
N ALA A 324 10.83 29.05 17.15
CA ALA A 324 11.69 28.65 16.04
C ALA A 324 11.02 28.90 14.68
N ILE A 325 9.72 28.64 14.57
CA ILE A 325 8.96 28.91 13.34
C ILE A 325 8.99 30.41 13.01
N ALA A 326 8.76 31.28 13.99
CA ALA A 326 8.80 32.73 13.81
C ALA A 326 10.22 33.23 13.49
N GLU A 327 11.22 32.75 14.21
CA GLU A 327 12.64 33.08 14.02
C GLU A 327 13.14 32.73 12.62
N TYR A 328 12.77 31.55 12.12
CA TYR A 328 13.20 31.04 10.83
C TYR A 328 12.27 31.41 9.66
N GLY A 329 11.16 32.11 9.93
CA GLY A 329 10.17 32.47 8.91
C GLY A 329 9.57 31.26 8.20
N LEU A 330 9.29 30.20 8.95
CA LEU A 330 8.73 28.95 8.42
C LEU A 330 7.20 29.04 8.30
N PRO A 331 6.58 28.23 7.41
CA PRO A 331 5.13 28.12 7.32
C PRO A 331 4.49 27.87 8.69
N ASN A 332 3.41 28.61 8.98
CA ASN A 332 2.75 28.54 10.29
C ASN A 332 1.24 28.30 10.20
N THR A 333 0.72 28.12 8.99
CA THR A 333 -0.67 27.74 8.72
C THR A 333 -0.74 26.37 8.07
N ARG A 334 -1.86 25.67 8.26
CA ARG A 334 -2.09 24.33 7.69
C ARG A 334 -1.95 24.32 6.18
N GLU A 335 -2.51 25.32 5.50
CA GLU A 335 -2.52 25.43 4.04
C GLU A 335 -1.11 25.63 3.47
N GLU A 336 -0.32 26.52 4.07
CA GLU A 336 1.08 26.74 3.66
C GLU A 336 1.92 25.48 3.85
N ILE A 337 1.68 24.77 4.95
CA ILE A 337 2.40 23.54 5.31
C ILE A 337 2.07 22.43 4.32
N LEU A 338 0.80 22.18 4.03
CA LEU A 338 0.38 21.18 3.03
C LEU A 338 0.96 21.49 1.64
N LEU A 339 1.01 22.76 1.25
CA LEU A 339 1.59 23.18 -0.02
C LEU A 339 3.10 22.94 -0.07
N ALA A 340 3.81 23.14 1.05
CA ALA A 340 5.23 22.83 1.15
C ALA A 340 5.53 21.33 1.03
N VAL A 341 4.69 20.46 1.58
CA VAL A 341 4.85 18.99 1.49
C VAL A 341 4.51 18.45 0.10
N GLY A 342 3.47 18.98 -0.55
CA GLY A 342 3.07 18.55 -1.90
C GLY A 342 4.18 18.70 -2.94
N GLN A 343 5.15 19.59 -2.70
CA GLN A 343 6.29 19.86 -3.59
C GLN A 343 7.54 19.03 -3.26
N LYS A 344 7.65 18.49 -2.04
CA LYS A 344 8.78 17.63 -1.66
C LYS A 344 8.45 16.17 -2.04
N ALA A 345 8.88 15.77 -3.23
CA ALA A 345 8.86 14.36 -3.63
C ALA A 345 9.89 13.56 -2.81
N ALA A 346 9.51 12.35 -2.39
CA ALA A 346 10.46 11.42 -1.80
C ALA A 346 11.61 11.14 -2.79
N LYS A 347 12.86 11.20 -2.31
CA LYS A 347 14.02 10.87 -3.13
C LYS A 347 14.27 9.35 -3.05
N GLY A 348 14.14 8.66 -4.18
CA GLY A 348 14.35 7.21 -4.29
C GLY A 348 13.12 6.50 -4.89
N LYS A 349 13.26 5.25 -5.33
CA LYS A 349 12.09 4.43 -5.68
C LYS A 349 11.57 3.82 -4.38
N VAL A 350 10.33 4.10 -4.04
CA VAL A 350 9.64 3.57 -2.88
C VAL A 350 8.55 2.64 -3.39
N SER A 351 8.27 1.54 -2.69
CA SER A 351 7.12 0.71 -3.00
C SER A 351 5.84 1.56 -2.91
N PRO A 352 4.88 1.47 -3.85
CA PRO A 352 3.61 2.19 -3.71
C PRO A 352 2.75 1.61 -2.58
N PHE A 353 3.03 0.38 -2.15
CA PHE A 353 2.23 -0.35 -1.17
C PHE A 353 3.09 -1.17 -0.22
N GLU A 354 2.71 -1.17 1.06
CA GLU A 354 3.24 -2.05 2.09
C GLU A 354 2.09 -2.56 2.95
N ALA A 355 2.18 -3.80 3.43
CA ALA A 355 1.17 -4.35 4.31
C ALA A 355 1.73 -5.36 5.30
N THR A 356 1.05 -5.45 6.44
CA THR A 356 1.33 -6.43 7.48
C THR A 356 0.02 -6.91 8.10
N ALA A 357 -0.03 -8.16 8.54
CA ALA A 357 -1.14 -8.69 9.31
C ALA A 357 -0.64 -9.41 10.56
N SER A 358 -1.44 -9.32 11.62
CA SER A 358 -1.32 -10.11 12.82
C SER A 358 -2.56 -10.96 12.98
N ALA A 359 -2.45 -12.24 12.65
CA ALA A 359 -3.52 -13.21 12.88
C ALA A 359 -3.93 -13.28 14.36
N LYS A 360 -2.97 -13.13 15.28
CA LYS A 360 -3.21 -13.10 16.73
C LYS A 360 -4.08 -11.92 17.18
N LEU A 361 -3.82 -10.72 16.65
CA LEU A 361 -4.62 -9.53 16.98
C LEU A 361 -5.87 -9.42 16.11
N GLY A 362 -5.95 -10.19 15.02
CA GLY A 362 -6.98 -10.06 14.00
C GLY A 362 -6.93 -8.70 13.30
N LEU A 363 -5.74 -8.12 13.13
CA LEU A 363 -5.57 -6.82 12.48
C LEU A 363 -4.66 -6.93 11.26
N ALA A 364 -5.01 -6.23 10.20
CA ALA A 364 -4.15 -5.98 9.05
C ALA A 364 -3.98 -4.48 8.86
N VAL A 365 -2.75 -4.04 8.63
CA VAL A 365 -2.41 -2.65 8.33
C VAL A 365 -1.94 -2.59 6.88
N LEU A 366 -2.62 -1.79 6.09
CA LEU A 366 -2.38 -1.57 4.66
C LEU A 366 -1.91 -0.12 4.49
N ASN A 367 -0.70 0.06 3.95
CA ASN A 367 -0.08 1.37 3.75
C ASN A 367 0.05 1.67 2.26
N PHE A 368 -0.77 2.60 1.76
CA PHE A 368 -0.74 3.10 0.40
C PHE A 368 0.15 4.35 0.37
N ILE A 369 1.42 4.15 0.06
CA ILE A 369 2.49 5.15 0.21
C ILE A 369 2.34 6.28 -0.80
N ASP A 370 1.94 5.94 -2.02
CA ASP A 370 1.65 6.90 -3.09
C ASP A 370 0.51 7.86 -2.72
N LYS A 371 -0.49 7.36 -2.00
CA LYS A 371 -1.66 8.10 -1.52
C LYS A 371 -1.46 8.71 -0.13
N ARG A 372 -0.41 8.32 0.59
CA ARG A 372 -0.14 8.67 2.00
C ARG A 372 -1.28 8.29 2.93
N VAL A 373 -1.94 7.16 2.65
CA VAL A 373 -3.08 6.67 3.43
C VAL A 373 -2.74 5.31 4.03
N MET A 374 -2.98 5.18 5.32
CA MET A 374 -2.89 3.94 6.06
C MET A 374 -4.30 3.48 6.44
N LEU A 375 -4.65 2.24 6.09
CA LEU A 375 -5.90 1.60 6.46
C LEU A 375 -5.62 0.47 7.46
N THR A 376 -6.38 0.41 8.54
CA THR A 376 -6.37 -0.71 9.48
C THR A 376 -7.66 -1.49 9.33
N LEU A 377 -7.53 -2.74 8.89
CA LEU A 377 -8.62 -3.68 8.76
C LEU A 377 -8.64 -4.64 9.96
N ASN A 378 -9.80 -4.79 10.56
CA ASN A 378 -10.08 -5.79 11.57
C ASN A 378 -10.71 -7.03 10.91
N THR A 379 -10.08 -8.16 11.17
CA THR A 379 -10.42 -9.51 10.72
C THR A 379 -10.79 -10.43 11.90
N ALA A 380 -10.83 -9.90 13.12
CA ALA A 380 -11.13 -10.64 14.33
C ALA A 380 -12.49 -11.35 14.24
N GLY A 381 -12.52 -12.61 14.67
CA GLY A 381 -13.69 -13.48 14.55
C GLY A 381 -13.93 -14.03 13.13
N GLY A 382 -13.21 -13.53 12.12
CA GLY A 382 -13.22 -14.06 10.77
C GLY A 382 -14.58 -13.99 10.07
N GLN A 383 -15.54 -13.21 10.59
CA GLN A 383 -16.92 -13.14 10.08
C GLN A 383 -17.17 -12.02 9.08
N SER A 384 -16.32 -10.98 9.08
CA SER A 384 -16.41 -9.85 8.16
C SER A 384 -15.08 -9.11 8.12
N LEU A 385 -14.90 -8.30 7.06
CA LEU A 385 -13.78 -7.37 6.98
C LEU A 385 -14.24 -5.99 7.46
N ALA A 386 -13.65 -5.53 8.56
CA ALA A 386 -14.04 -4.26 9.16
C ALA A 386 -12.97 -3.17 9.00
N LEU A 387 -13.33 -1.97 8.54
CA LEU A 387 -12.42 -0.81 8.58
C LEU A 387 -12.38 -0.29 10.01
N ALA A 388 -11.31 -0.62 10.73
CA ALA A 388 -11.11 -0.21 12.11
C ALA A 388 -10.58 1.21 12.21
N ALA A 389 -9.62 1.57 11.34
CA ALA A 389 -9.06 2.91 11.28
C ALA A 389 -8.61 3.25 9.87
N ALA A 390 -8.53 4.55 9.58
CA ALA A 390 -7.95 5.07 8.35
C ALA A 390 -7.24 6.38 8.68
N ARG A 391 -6.02 6.60 8.18
CA ARG A 391 -5.24 7.81 8.46
C ARG A 391 -4.57 8.32 7.18
N ASP A 392 -4.85 9.57 6.82
CA ASP A 392 -4.00 10.33 5.91
C ASP A 392 -2.86 10.91 6.74
N TYR A 393 -1.64 10.46 6.45
CA TYR A 393 -0.45 10.86 7.19
C TYR A 393 0.37 11.96 6.47
N THR A 394 -0.27 12.70 5.55
CA THR A 394 0.34 13.88 4.91
C THR A 394 0.77 14.92 5.94
N LEU A 395 -0.04 15.13 6.99
CA LEU A 395 0.31 16.06 8.07
C LEU A 395 1.45 15.53 8.96
N ASP A 396 1.56 14.22 9.16
CA ASP A 396 2.69 13.61 9.86
C ASP A 396 4.01 13.88 9.12
N ILE A 397 4.00 13.67 7.80
CA ILE A 397 5.14 13.99 6.93
C ILE A 397 5.44 15.50 6.99
N ALA A 398 4.41 16.34 7.03
CA ALA A 398 4.58 17.79 7.11
C ALA A 398 5.30 18.23 8.38
N VAL A 399 4.85 17.72 9.51
CA VAL A 399 5.45 17.98 10.82
C VAL A 399 6.90 17.50 10.84
N ALA A 400 7.17 16.29 10.33
CA ALA A 400 8.52 15.75 10.26
C ALA A 400 9.46 16.63 9.40
N LEU A 401 8.99 17.09 8.24
CA LEU A 401 9.78 17.95 7.34
C LEU A 401 10.02 19.35 7.91
N LEU A 402 9.09 19.88 8.71
CA LEU A 402 9.28 21.16 9.41
C LEU A 402 10.26 21.02 10.58
N ASP A 403 10.18 19.94 11.34
CA ASP A 403 11.10 19.68 12.45
C ASP A 403 12.53 19.42 11.95
N GLU A 404 12.66 18.71 10.83
CA GLU A 404 13.93 18.56 10.10
C GLU A 404 14.50 19.94 9.71
N GLU A 405 13.70 20.81 9.09
CA GLU A 405 14.12 22.15 8.69
C GLU A 405 14.56 23.01 9.88
N ILE A 406 13.80 23.00 10.98
CA ILE A 406 14.17 23.71 12.22
C ILE A 406 15.50 23.18 12.76
N SER A 407 15.65 21.86 12.80
CA SER A 407 16.87 21.20 13.30
C SER A 407 18.08 21.52 12.42
N HIS A 408 17.91 21.52 11.10
CA HIS A 408 18.95 21.89 10.14
C HIS A 408 19.42 23.33 10.32
N ARG A 409 18.49 24.28 10.51
CA ARG A 409 18.86 25.69 10.72
C ARG A 409 19.63 25.90 12.01
N LYS A 410 19.14 25.33 13.10
CA LYS A 410 19.83 25.40 14.38
C LYS A 410 21.22 24.76 14.31
N ALA A 411 21.33 23.58 13.70
CA ALA A 411 22.61 22.91 13.52
C ALA A 411 23.56 23.72 12.63
N ALA A 412 23.06 24.39 11.59
CA ALA A 412 23.87 25.26 10.75
C ALA A 412 24.44 26.46 11.54
N GLU A 413 23.63 27.10 12.39
CA GLU A 413 24.07 28.18 13.28
C GLU A 413 25.17 27.71 14.25
N ASP A 414 24.97 26.57 14.91
CA ASP A 414 25.96 25.96 15.81
C ASP A 414 27.25 25.60 15.06
N LEU A 415 27.15 25.07 13.84
CA LEU A 415 28.30 24.74 13.00
C LEU A 415 29.05 25.99 12.53
N VAL A 416 28.38 27.09 12.21
CA VAL A 416 29.05 28.37 11.89
C VAL A 416 29.81 28.90 13.11
N ALA A 417 29.21 28.86 14.29
CA ALA A 417 29.87 29.26 15.54
C ALA A 417 31.10 28.37 15.84
N ASN A 418 30.96 27.05 15.69
CA ASN A 418 32.05 26.09 15.87
C ASN A 418 33.17 26.30 14.84
N ALA A 419 32.83 26.53 13.59
CA ALA A 419 33.80 26.84 12.54
C ALA A 419 34.58 28.11 12.87
N ALA A 420 33.91 29.17 13.36
CA ALA A 420 34.56 30.40 13.79
C ALA A 420 35.57 30.16 14.93
N GLN A 421 35.23 29.30 15.90
CA GLN A 421 36.14 28.90 16.97
C GLN A 421 37.35 28.11 16.43
N LEU A 422 37.12 27.14 15.53
CA LEU A 422 38.20 26.38 14.87
C LEU A 422 39.12 27.30 14.08
N GLY A 423 38.57 28.31 13.40
CA GLY A 423 39.31 29.36 12.70
C GLY A 423 40.21 30.16 13.65
N LYS A 424 39.68 30.59 14.80
CA LYS A 424 40.46 31.28 15.85
C LYS A 424 41.59 30.42 16.42
N SER A 425 41.39 29.11 16.52
CA SER A 425 42.42 28.14 16.94
C SER A 425 43.36 27.69 15.82
N ASN A 426 43.36 28.39 14.66
CA ASN A 426 44.18 28.09 13.49
C ASN A 426 43.97 26.68 12.87
N LYS A 427 42.83 26.04 13.15
CA LYS A 427 42.43 24.74 12.56
C LYS A 427 41.65 24.96 11.26
N ARG A 428 42.27 25.62 10.27
CA ARG A 428 41.58 26.18 9.08
C ARG A 428 40.86 25.15 8.21
N LYS A 429 41.49 24.00 7.92
CA LYS A 429 40.87 22.92 7.12
C LYS A 429 39.61 22.36 7.78
N ALA A 430 39.64 22.19 9.11
CA ALA A 430 38.48 21.76 9.88
C ALA A 430 37.37 22.81 9.83
N ALA A 431 37.71 24.09 10.06
CA ALA A 431 36.75 25.19 9.95
C ALA A 431 36.07 25.25 8.57
N LEU A 432 36.83 25.03 7.49
CA LEU A 432 36.32 25.02 6.12
C LEU A 432 35.32 23.88 5.87
N LEU A 433 35.64 22.67 6.32
CA LEU A 433 34.73 21.51 6.22
C LEU A 433 33.46 21.70 7.08
N THR A 434 33.60 22.25 8.28
CA THR A 434 32.48 22.54 9.17
C THR A 434 31.54 23.58 8.54
N VAL A 435 32.05 24.62 7.90
CA VAL A 435 31.20 25.58 7.17
C VAL A 435 30.56 24.97 5.94
N ARG A 436 31.28 24.13 5.18
CA ARG A 436 30.67 23.40 4.06
C ARG A 436 29.43 22.63 4.52
N GLN A 437 29.55 21.93 5.64
CA GLN A 437 28.42 21.22 6.25
C GLN A 437 27.32 22.20 6.68
N ALA A 438 27.65 23.30 7.35
CA ALA A 438 26.66 24.30 7.76
C ALA A 438 25.85 24.85 6.58
N LEU A 439 26.52 25.26 5.50
CA LEU A 439 25.89 25.81 4.28
C LEU A 439 25.14 24.75 3.47
N SER A 440 25.49 23.47 3.63
CA SER A 440 24.72 22.37 3.04
C SER A 440 23.39 22.13 3.76
N LEU A 441 23.31 22.43 5.06
CA LEU A 441 22.10 22.33 5.87
C LEU A 441 21.22 23.58 5.74
N ASP A 442 21.82 24.77 5.81
CA ASP A 442 21.12 26.04 5.58
C ASP A 442 21.99 27.03 4.77
N PRO A 443 21.76 27.16 3.45
CA PRO A 443 22.47 28.11 2.59
C PRO A 443 22.30 29.59 3.01
N ARG A 444 21.24 29.93 3.76
CA ARG A 444 20.95 31.31 4.19
C ARG A 444 21.98 31.85 5.15
N GLN A 445 22.74 30.97 5.81
CA GLN A 445 23.82 31.31 6.72
C GLN A 445 25.07 31.87 6.00
N HIS A 446 25.10 31.97 4.66
CA HIS A 446 26.27 32.44 3.92
C HIS A 446 26.80 33.80 4.40
N LYS A 447 25.94 34.79 4.68
CA LYS A 447 26.37 36.10 5.22
C LYS A 447 26.94 35.99 6.64
N GLY A 448 26.33 35.15 7.48
CA GLY A 448 26.79 34.88 8.83
C GLY A 448 28.17 34.21 8.82
N ALA A 449 28.34 33.21 7.96
CA ALA A 449 29.59 32.51 7.74
C ALA A 449 30.69 33.46 7.21
N GLU A 450 30.40 34.28 6.20
CA GLU A 450 31.33 35.28 5.68
C GLU A 450 31.82 36.20 6.81
N LYS A 451 30.90 36.79 7.56
CA LYS A 451 31.22 37.70 8.67
C LYS A 451 32.08 37.02 9.74
N ALA A 452 31.77 35.76 10.08
CA ALA A 452 32.45 35.05 11.15
C ALA A 452 33.87 34.57 10.78
N LEU A 453 34.12 34.28 9.49
CA LEU A 453 35.29 33.50 9.06
C LEU A 453 36.17 34.15 8.02
N LYS A 454 35.76 35.25 7.37
CA LYS A 454 36.60 35.96 6.38
C LYS A 454 37.98 36.33 6.93
N GLY A 455 38.06 36.67 8.21
CA GLY A 455 39.34 36.94 8.89
C GLY A 455 40.22 35.69 9.10
N ALA A 456 39.63 34.50 9.26
CA ALA A 456 40.35 33.26 9.52
C ALA A 456 41.11 32.73 8.30
N PHE A 457 40.65 33.06 7.09
CA PHE A 457 41.24 32.60 5.83
C PHE A 457 42.05 33.67 5.08
N LYS A 458 42.11 34.92 5.57
CA LYS A 458 42.72 36.06 4.86
C LYS A 458 44.18 35.84 4.42
N ASN A 459 44.93 35.02 5.15
CA ASN A 459 46.35 34.75 4.90
C ASN A 459 46.59 33.41 4.17
N ASP A 460 45.54 32.78 3.63
CA ASP A 460 45.60 31.49 2.94
C ASP A 460 44.76 31.56 1.66
N ALA A 461 45.43 31.89 0.54
CA ALA A 461 44.75 32.20 -0.71
C ALA A 461 43.93 31.01 -1.25
N GLU A 462 44.40 29.78 -1.06
CA GLU A 462 43.71 28.58 -1.52
C GLU A 462 42.43 28.34 -0.70
N MET A 463 42.53 28.38 0.64
CA MET A 463 41.34 28.21 1.49
C MET A 463 40.35 29.36 1.33
N LEU A 464 40.82 30.60 1.13
CA LEU A 464 39.96 31.75 0.87
C LEU A 464 39.18 31.57 -0.44
N ALA A 465 39.82 31.06 -1.49
CA ALA A 465 39.14 30.76 -2.76
C ALA A 465 38.06 29.69 -2.60
N GLN A 466 38.38 28.57 -1.93
CA GLN A 466 37.40 27.50 -1.65
C GLN A 466 36.24 28.00 -0.78
N PHE A 467 36.53 28.85 0.22
CA PHE A 467 35.52 29.47 1.06
C PHE A 467 34.59 30.37 0.25
N GLN A 468 35.14 31.23 -0.62
CA GLN A 468 34.34 32.11 -1.47
C GLN A 468 33.43 31.33 -2.43
N THR A 469 33.93 30.28 -3.07
CA THR A 469 33.11 29.42 -3.95
C THR A 469 31.90 28.85 -3.21
N MET A 470 32.09 28.38 -1.97
CA MET A 470 30.99 27.84 -1.17
C MET A 470 29.97 28.92 -0.77
N LEU A 471 30.43 30.15 -0.48
CA LEU A 471 29.53 31.28 -0.21
C LEU A 471 28.71 31.64 -1.44
N ASP A 472 29.32 31.68 -2.62
CA ASP A 472 28.65 32.02 -3.88
C ASP A 472 27.60 30.96 -4.26
N GLU A 473 27.93 29.67 -4.09
CA GLU A 473 26.97 28.57 -4.29
C GLU A 473 25.80 28.64 -3.29
N ALA A 474 26.08 28.95 -2.02
CA ALA A 474 25.06 29.08 -0.99
C ALA A 474 24.16 30.31 -1.22
N ALA A 475 24.72 31.41 -1.71
CA ALA A 475 23.98 32.61 -2.10
C ALA A 475 23.00 32.30 -3.25
N LYS A 476 23.47 31.63 -4.32
CA LYS A 476 22.61 31.19 -5.43
C LYS A 476 21.46 30.29 -4.96
N LYS A 477 21.75 29.29 -4.12
CA LYS A 477 20.71 28.42 -3.55
C LYS A 477 19.74 29.20 -2.65
N THR A 478 20.20 30.22 -1.96
CA THR A 478 19.34 31.09 -1.15
C THR A 478 18.34 31.84 -2.04
N GLU A 479 18.78 32.41 -3.15
CA GLU A 479 17.91 33.10 -4.12
C GLU A 479 16.86 32.14 -4.72
N GLU A 480 17.25 30.90 -5.06
CA GLU A 480 16.33 29.86 -5.53
C GLU A 480 15.25 29.53 -4.48
N LEU A 481 15.64 29.38 -3.21
CA LEU A 481 14.73 29.12 -2.11
C LEU A 481 13.77 30.30 -1.85
N GLU A 482 14.25 31.54 -1.98
CA GLU A 482 13.42 32.74 -1.85
C GLU A 482 12.41 32.86 -2.99
N LYS A 483 12.82 32.56 -4.23
CA LYS A 483 11.92 32.51 -5.39
C LYS A 483 10.82 31.46 -5.20
N LEU A 484 11.19 30.26 -4.77
CA LEU A 484 10.21 29.22 -4.44
C LEU A 484 9.24 29.68 -3.33
N ALA A 485 9.74 30.34 -2.28
CA ALA A 485 8.87 30.87 -1.23
C ALA A 485 7.91 31.96 -1.74
N ALA A 486 8.36 32.82 -2.66
CA ALA A 486 7.50 33.83 -3.29
C ALA A 486 6.43 33.22 -4.19
N GLU A 487 6.77 32.21 -4.99
CA GLU A 487 5.82 31.45 -5.81
C GLU A 487 4.75 30.77 -4.95
N ARG A 488 5.13 30.23 -3.78
CA ARG A 488 4.17 29.66 -2.81
C ARG A 488 3.18 30.70 -2.28
N ARG A 489 3.66 31.89 -1.89
CA ARG A 489 2.80 32.98 -1.43
C ARG A 489 1.80 33.39 -2.51
N LYS A 490 2.27 33.52 -3.76
CA LYS A 490 1.41 33.85 -4.89
C LYS A 490 0.33 32.78 -5.15
N ALA A 491 0.71 31.50 -5.13
CA ALA A 491 -0.25 30.40 -5.30
C ALA A 491 -1.32 30.36 -4.19
N MET A 492 -0.95 30.74 -2.96
CA MET A 492 -1.88 30.88 -1.84
C MET A 492 -2.87 32.03 -2.04
N GLU A 493 -2.39 33.20 -2.48
CA GLU A 493 -3.25 34.35 -2.78
C GLU A 493 -4.24 34.05 -3.91
N GLU A 494 -3.81 33.31 -4.94
CA GLU A 494 -4.69 32.88 -6.04
C GLU A 494 -5.76 31.89 -5.56
N LYS A 495 -5.40 30.91 -4.72
CA LYS A 495 -6.37 29.98 -4.11
C LYS A 495 -7.35 30.68 -3.16
N ALA A 496 -6.89 31.70 -2.44
CA ALA A 496 -7.75 32.49 -1.54
C ALA A 496 -8.76 33.35 -2.30
N LYS A 497 -8.44 33.81 -3.53
CA LYS A 497 -9.35 34.57 -4.40
C LYS A 497 -10.36 33.70 -5.15
N ALA A 498 -10.10 32.39 -5.26
CA ALA A 498 -10.95 31.43 -5.97
C ALA A 498 -11.99 30.74 -5.08
N LYS A 499 -11.87 30.89 -3.75
CA LYS A 499 -12.91 30.57 -2.76
C LYS A 499 -13.77 31.79 -2.51
#